data_AF-A0A661JV44-F1
#
_entry.id   AF-A0A661JV44-F1
#
_cell.length_a   1.000
_cell.length_b   1.000
_cell.length_c   1.000
_cell.angle_alpha   90.00
_cell.angle_beta   90.00
_cell.angle_gamma   90.00
#
_symmetry.space_group_name_H-M   'P 1'
#
loop_
_entity.id
_entity.type
_entity.pdbx_description
1 polymer ?
#
loop_
_entity_poly.entity_id
_entity_poly.type
_entity_poly.pdbx_seq_one_letter_code
_entity_poly.pdbx_strand_id
1 'polypeptide(L)' 'MRRVAWVGFLLVVAFFFLSMGQGALAEDVWRIGTIYPLTGPLSKNGIKNFDGVKIATEMINIAGACSARRWCW' A
#
# COMPACT_ATOMS: atom_id res chain seq x y z
N MET A 1 22.43 25.95 -34.71
CA MET A 1 22.72 25.71 -33.28
C MET A 1 21.49 25.85 -32.38
N ARG A 2 20.71 26.94 -32.46
CA ARG A 2 19.50 27.14 -31.61
C ARG A 2 18.48 25.99 -31.69
N ARG A 3 18.13 25.49 -32.88
CA ARG A 3 17.18 24.38 -33.07
C ARG A 3 17.64 23.04 -32.46
N VAL A 4 18.96 22.79 -32.44
CA VAL A 4 19.54 21.56 -31.87
C VAL A 4 19.50 21.61 -30.34
N ALA A 5 19.74 22.79 -29.75
CA ALA A 5 19.60 23.00 -28.31
C ALA A 5 18.15 22.83 -27.81
N TRP A 6 17.17 23.29 -28.59
CA TRP A 6 15.74 23.09 -28.27
C TRP A 6 15.30 21.63 -28.32
N VAL A 7 15.79 20.87 -29.31
CA VAL A 7 15.52 19.42 -29.40
C VAL A 7 16.16 18.67 -28.23
N GLY A 8 17.41 19.00 -27.87
CA GLY A 8 18.07 18.42 -26.70
C GLY A 8 17.32 18.71 -25.40
N PHE A 9 16.84 19.95 -25.21
CA PHE A 9 16.06 20.33 -24.04
C PHE A 9 14.73 19.56 -23.96
N LEU A 10 14.00 19.45 -25.06
CA LEU A 10 12.74 18.69 -25.10
C LEU A 10 12.94 17.21 -24.78
N LEU A 11 14.04 16.61 -25.25
CA LEU A 11 14.36 15.21 -24.94
C LEU A 11 14.68 15.00 -23.46
N VAL A 12 15.43 15.92 -22.83
CA VAL A 12 15.72 15.85 -21.38
C VAL A 12 14.46 16.02 -20.55
N VAL A 13 13.58 16.95 -20.93
CA VAL A 13 12.29 17.15 -20.27
C VAL A 13 11.41 15.91 -20.43
N ALA A 14 11.30 15.36 -21.64
CA ALA A 14 10.53 14.14 -21.88
C ALA A 14 11.06 12.95 -21.05
N PHE A 15 12.38 12.78 -20.96
CA PHE A 15 12.99 11.74 -20.13
C PHE A 15 12.70 11.93 -18.64
N PHE A 16 12.77 13.17 -18.14
CA PHE A 16 12.43 13.49 -16.75
C PHE A 16 10.97 13.14 -16.42
N PHE A 17 10.03 13.50 -17.30
CA PHE A 17 8.62 13.15 -17.12
C PHE A 17 8.35 11.65 -17.23
N LEU A 18 9.03 10.92 -18.12
CA LEU A 18 8.95 9.46 -18.19
C LEU A 18 9.47 8.78 -16.91
N SER A 19 10.50 9.33 -16.28
CA SER A 19 11.05 8.79 -15.03
C SER A 19 10.14 8.98 -13.80
N MET A 20 9.33 10.05 -13.78
CA MET A 20 8.34 10.27 -12.72
C MET A 20 7.09 9.39 -12.85
N GLY A 21 6.87 8.78 -14.01
CA GLY A 21 5.72 7.91 -14.29
C GLY A 21 5.82 6.49 -13.73
N GLN A 22 6.91 6.13 -13.06
CA GLN A 22 7.01 4.85 -12.35
C GLN A 22 6.17 4.91 -11.07
N GLY A 23 4.85 4.82 -11.24
CA GLY A 23 3.91 4.65 -10.14
C GLY A 23 4.33 3.43 -9.30
N ALA A 24 4.28 3.61 -7.98
CA ALA A 24 4.60 2.59 -6.99
C ALA A 24 4.09 1.22 -7.45
N LEU A 25 5.03 0.29 -7.66
CA LEU A 25 4.70 -1.12 -7.87
C LEU A 25 3.80 -1.54 -6.72
N ALA A 26 2.68 -2.20 -7.05
CA ALA A 26 1.64 -2.61 -6.13
C ALA A 26 2.23 -2.96 -4.76
N GLU A 27 1.83 -2.20 -3.72
CA GLU A 27 2.33 -2.37 -2.36
C GLU A 27 2.13 -3.83 -1.98
N ASP A 28 3.22 -4.60 -1.87
CA ASP A 28 3.14 -6.03 -1.58
C ASP A 28 2.38 -6.21 -0.26
N VAL A 29 1.25 -6.94 -0.31
CA VAL A 29 0.32 -7.04 0.83
C VAL A 29 0.50 -8.38 1.54
N TRP A 30 0.66 -8.34 2.86
CA TRP A 30 0.53 -9.52 3.71
C TRP A 30 -0.95 -9.77 4.00
N ARG A 31 -1.46 -10.91 3.51
CA ARG A 31 -2.83 -11.36 3.76
C ARG A 31 -2.84 -12.32 4.93
N ILE A 32 -3.50 -11.94 6.01
CA ILE A 32 -3.57 -12.74 7.23
C ILE A 32 -5.02 -13.16 7.44
N GLY A 33 -5.26 -14.47 7.49
CA GLY A 33 -6.56 -15.02 7.83
C GLY A 33 -6.57 -15.52 9.28
N THR A 34 -7.61 -15.18 10.04
CA THR A 34 -7.89 -15.79 11.34
C THR A 34 -9.30 -16.35 11.38
N ILE A 35 -9.48 -17.34 12.25
CA ILE A 35 -10.75 -17.99 12.47
C ILE A 35 -11.33 -17.43 13.77
N TYR A 36 -12.46 -16.72 13.65
CA TYR A 36 -13.24 -16.24 14.78
C TYR A 36 -14.66 -16.80 14.73
N PRO A 37 -15.27 -17.11 15.89
CA PRO A 37 -16.69 -17.42 15.94
C PRO A 37 -17.47 -16.13 15.72
N LEU A 38 -17.76 -15.78 14.47
CA LEU A 38 -18.52 -14.58 14.11
C LEU A 38 -20.04 -14.78 14.26
N THR A 39 -20.47 -16.02 14.46
CA THR A 39 -21.88 -16.41 14.63
C THR A 39 -22.06 -17.30 15.86
N GLY A 40 -23.32 -17.49 16.29
CA GLY A 40 -23.67 -18.34 17.43
C GLY A 40 -23.49 -17.65 18.79
N PRO A 41 -23.54 -18.43 19.89
CA PRO A 41 -23.57 -17.88 21.26
C PRO A 41 -22.34 -17.06 21.66
N LEU A 42 -21.20 -17.33 21.03
CA LEU A 42 -19.92 -16.66 21.28
C LEU A 42 -19.60 -15.54 20.28
N SER A 43 -20.54 -15.22 19.37
CA SER A 43 -20.38 -14.20 18.32
C SER A 43 -19.93 -12.85 18.85
N LYS A 44 -20.48 -12.40 19.99
CA LYS A 44 -20.09 -11.14 20.63
C LYS A 44 -18.60 -11.07 20.95
N ASN A 45 -17.98 -12.18 21.32
CA ASN A 45 -16.54 -12.23 21.62
C ASN A 45 -15.71 -12.33 20.32
N GLY A 46 -16.16 -13.12 19.36
CA GLY A 46 -15.48 -13.25 18.06
C GLY A 46 -15.45 -11.94 17.27
N ILE A 47 -16.57 -11.19 17.24
CA ILE A 47 -16.66 -9.88 16.59
C ILE A 47 -15.69 -8.88 17.22
N LYS A 48 -15.65 -8.79 18.56
CA LYS A 48 -14.72 -7.90 19.27
C LYS A 48 -13.25 -8.20 18.95
N ASN A 49 -12.90 -9.48 18.89
CA ASN A 49 -11.54 -9.89 18.54
C ASN A 49 -11.20 -9.55 17.08
N PHE A 50 -12.16 -9.76 16.17
CA PHE A 50 -12.01 -9.40 14.77
C PHE A 50 -11.85 -7.89 14.56
N ASP A 51 -12.62 -7.07 15.29
CA ASP A 51 -12.49 -5.61 15.25
C ASP A 51 -11.15 -5.15 15.83
N GLY A 52 -10.70 -5.76 16.94
CA GLY A 52 -9.37 -5.48 17.52
C GLY A 52 -8.23 -5.77 16.54
N VAL A 53 -8.37 -6.83 15.75
CA VAL A 53 -7.44 -7.17 14.68
C VAL A 53 -7.41 -6.10 13.59
N LYS A 54 -8.56 -5.61 13.12
CA LYS A 54 -8.62 -4.52 12.13
C LYS A 54 -7.92 -3.27 12.63
N ILE A 55 -8.17 -2.89 13.88
CA ILE A 55 -7.54 -1.72 14.51
C ILE A 55 -6.01 -1.91 14.58
N ALA A 56 -5.54 -3.07 15.04
CA ALA A 56 -4.11 -3.36 15.11
C ALA A 56 -3.43 -3.27 13.74
N THR A 57 -4.12 -3.72 12.69
CA THR A 57 -3.65 -3.64 11.29
C THR A 57 -3.48 -2.21 10.84
N GLU A 58 -4.47 -1.39 11.12
CA GLU A 58 -4.44 0.03 10.80
C GLU A 58 -3.28 0.72 11.54
N MET A 59 -3.13 0.44 12.84
CA MET A 59 -2.02 0.98 13.64
C MET A 59 -0.64 0.56 13.09
N ILE A 60 -0.47 -0.71 12.69
CA ILE A 60 0.77 -1.22 12.12
C ILE A 60 1.07 -0.54 10.77
N ASN A 61 0.06 -0.40 9.92
CA ASN A 61 0.22 0.26 8.62
C ASN A 61 0.56 1.75 8.78
N ILE A 62 -0.09 2.45 9.71
CA ILE A 62 0.21 3.86 10.03
C ILE A 62 1.64 4.01 10.55
N ALA A 63 2.12 3.05 11.36
CA ALA A 63 3.48 3.06 11.90
C ALA A 63 4.59 2.77 10.85
N GLY A 64 4.23 2.62 9.57
CA GLY A 64 5.17 2.39 8.47
C GLY A 64 5.20 0.95 7.95
N ALA A 65 4.29 0.09 8.44
CA ALA A 65 4.15 -1.31 8.09
C ALA A 65 5.43 -2.16 8.33
N CYS A 66 5.30 -3.48 8.31
CA CYS A 66 6.46 -4.36 8.52
C CYS A 66 7.10 -4.70 7.17
N SER A 67 8.42 -4.56 7.04
CA SER A 67 9.17 -4.96 5.83
C SER A 67 8.70 -4.27 4.53
N ALA A 68 8.29 -2.99 4.62
CA ALA A 68 7.75 -2.21 3.49
C ALA A 68 6.51 -2.84 2.81
N ARG A 69 5.79 -3.70 3.53
CA ARG A 69 4.63 -4.43 3.05
C ARG A 69 3.42 -4.16 3.91
N ARG A 70 2.32 -3.76 3.27
CA ARG A 70 1.06 -3.44 3.95
C ARG A 70 0.39 -4.70 4.49
N TRP A 71 -0.22 -4.58 5.66
CA TRP A 71 -1.02 -5.66 6.23
C TRP A 71 -2.48 -5.53 5.80
N CYS A 72 -3.10 -6.65 5.46
CA CYS A 72 -4.53 -6.75 5.13
C CYS A 72 -5.14 -7.95 5.87
N TRP A 73 -6.36 -7.71 6.37
CA TRP A 73 -7.22 -8.69 7.02
C TRP A 73 -8.51 -8.90 6.24
#